data_AF-A0A8T4YTK2-F1
#
_entry.id   AF-A0A8T4YTK2-F1
#
_cell.length_a   1.000
_cell.length_b   1.000
_cell.length_c   1.000
_cell.angle_alpha   90.00
_cell.angle_beta   90.00
_cell.angle_gamma   90.00
#
_symmetry.space_group_name_H-M   'P 1'
#
loop_
_entity.id
_entity.type
_entity.pdbx_description
1 polymer ?
#
loop_
_entity_poly.entity_id
_entity_poly.type
_entity_poly.pdbx_seq_one_letter_code
_entity_poly.pdbx_strand_id
1 'polypeptide(L)' 'MKSELKTIDPRYDQIGRRLEKAESEIDALRASELQMTNQYRTGRMSRQVYESLRRDLRKRMDRAKETIDSIIVTLREEAR' A
#
# COMPACT_ATOMS: atom_id res chain seq x y z
N MET A 1 -32.31 16.78 -3.65
CA MET A 1 -30.96 16.59 -4.23
C MET A 1 -29.83 16.68 -3.18
N LYS A 2 -29.96 16.05 -2.00
CA LYS A 2 -28.83 15.81 -1.08
C LYS A 2 -28.90 14.42 -0.41
N SER A 3 -29.72 13.55 -0.99
CA SER A 3 -30.08 12.22 -0.46
C SER A 3 -29.91 11.11 -1.51
N GLU A 4 -29.55 11.45 -2.75
CA GLU A 4 -29.37 10.48 -3.85
C GLU A 4 -27.95 9.89 -3.93
N LEU A 5 -27.04 10.31 -3.04
CA LEU A 5 -25.72 9.70 -2.89
C LEU A 5 -25.67 8.68 -1.73
N LYS A 6 -26.82 8.29 -1.17
CA LYS A 6 -26.91 7.28 -0.09
C LYS A 6 -27.23 5.87 -0.60
N THR A 7 -26.85 5.58 -1.82
CA THR A 7 -26.80 4.22 -2.37
C THR A 7 -25.55 4.11 -3.24
N ILE A 8 -24.40 4.38 -2.62
CA ILE A 8 -23.13 3.87 -3.15
C ILE A 8 -23.27 2.34 -3.06
N ASP A 9 -23.35 1.68 -4.21
CA ASP A 9 -23.41 0.23 -4.33
C ASP A 9 -22.38 -0.40 -3.36
N PRO A 10 -22.75 -1.42 -2.55
CA PRO A 10 -21.85 -2.10 -1.62
C PRO A 10 -20.48 -2.48 -2.21
N ARG A 11 -20.39 -2.64 -3.53
CA ARG A 11 -19.14 -2.84 -4.28
C ARG A 11 -18.16 -1.68 -4.15
N TYR A 12 -18.61 -0.44 -4.27
CA TYR A 12 -17.72 0.74 -4.14
C TYR A 12 -17.21 0.90 -2.70
N ASP A 13 -18.03 0.60 -1.69
CA ASP A 13 -17.60 0.58 -0.27
C ASP A 13 -16.57 -0.53 -0.02
N GLN A 14 -16.76 -1.70 -0.63
CA GLN A 14 -15.76 -2.78 -0.59
C GLN A 14 -14.45 -2.39 -1.28
N ILE A 15 -14.51 -1.71 -2.43
CA ILE A 15 -13.33 -1.25 -3.15
C ILE A 15 -12.60 -0.16 -2.36
N GLY A 16 -13.33 0.80 -1.78
CA GLY A 16 -12.77 1.84 -0.91
C GLY A 16 -11.98 1.25 0.26
N ARG A 17 -12.57 0.27 0.98
CA ARG A 17 -11.87 -0.44 2.06
C ARG A 17 -10.61 -1.17 1.61
N ARG A 18 -10.61 -1.74 0.39
CA ARG A 18 -9.41 -2.41 -0.16
C ARG A 18 -8.32 -1.41 -0.50
N LEU A 19 -8.68 -0.24 -1.02
CA LEU A 19 -7.75 0.85 -1.32
C LEU A 19 -7.11 1.39 -0.03
N GLU A 20 -7.92 1.76 0.97
CA GLU A 20 -7.45 2.24 2.28
C GLU A 20 -6.49 1.26 2.95
N LYS A 21 -6.79 -0.04 2.86
CA LYS A 21 -5.92 -1.10 3.38
C LYS A 21 -4.57 -1.14 2.64
N ALA A 22 -4.57 -1.06 1.32
CA ALA A 22 -3.35 -1.09 0.52
C ALA A 22 -2.49 0.16 0.76
N GLU A 23 -3.11 1.33 0.92
CA GLU A 23 -2.41 2.57 1.28
C GLU A 23 -1.78 2.47 2.68
N SER A 24 -2.54 1.96 3.65
CA SER A 24 -2.03 1.72 5.02
C SER A 24 -0.85 0.75 5.04
N GLU A 25 -0.88 -0.28 4.17
CA GLU A 25 0.23 -1.22 4.03
C GLU A 25 1.49 -0.53 3.47
N ILE A 26 1.35 0.34 2.47
CA ILE A 26 2.48 1.12 1.93
C ILE A 26 3.10 2.01 3.00
N ASP A 27 2.28 2.69 3.81
CA ASP A 27 2.79 3.57 4.86
C ASP A 27 3.51 2.79 5.98
N ALA A 28 3.01 1.60 6.34
CA ALA A 28 3.69 0.71 7.27
C ALA A 28 5.05 0.22 6.72
N LEU A 29 5.11 -0.09 5.41
CA LEU A 29 6.35 -0.51 4.74
C LEU A 29 7.37 0.65 4.70
N ARG A 30 6.93 1.88 4.44
CA ARG A 30 7.79 3.07 4.50
C ARG A 30 8.36 3.32 5.90
N ALA A 31 7.54 3.21 6.93
CA ALA A 31 7.99 3.33 8.32
C ALA A 31 9.03 2.25 8.67
N SER A 32 8.80 1.02 8.21
CA SER A 32 9.75 -0.08 8.37
C SER A 32 11.08 0.16 7.65
N GLU A 33 11.05 0.71 6.42
CA GLU A 33 12.25 1.08 5.66
C GLU A 33 13.06 2.15 6.39
N LEU A 34 12.39 3.17 6.94
CA LEU A 34 13.05 4.23 7.72
C LEU A 34 13.72 3.65 8.97
N GLN A 35 13.02 2.81 9.73
CA GLN A 35 13.57 2.16 10.92
C GLN A 35 14.79 1.28 10.56
N MET A 36 14.66 0.46 9.52
CA MET A 36 15.74 -0.41 9.03
C MET A 36 16.96 0.42 8.61
N THR A 37 16.75 1.51 7.88
CA THR A 37 17.82 2.42 7.46
C THR A 37 18.53 3.03 8.66
N ASN A 38 17.80 3.43 9.69
CA ASN A 38 18.38 3.97 10.92
C ASN A 38 19.19 2.90 11.69
N GLN A 39 18.71 1.66 11.75
CA GLN A 39 19.43 0.55 12.38
C GLN A 39 20.74 0.23 11.63
N TYR A 40 20.73 0.28 10.30
CA TYR A 40 21.95 0.13 9.50
C TYR A 40 22.95 1.25 9.78
N ARG A 41 22.50 2.51 9.72
CA ARG A 41 23.36 3.69 9.92
C ARG A 41 23.94 3.78 11.33
N THR A 42 23.24 3.26 12.33
CA THR A 42 23.71 3.20 13.73
C THR A 42 24.58 1.96 14.02
N GLY A 43 24.89 1.15 13.02
CA GLY A 43 25.71 -0.06 13.16
C GLY A 43 25.02 -1.22 13.88
N ARG A 44 23.71 -1.10 14.15
CA ARG A 44 22.90 -2.13 14.83
C ARG A 44 22.47 -3.27 13.90
N MET A 45 22.79 -3.16 12.62
CA MET A 45 22.44 -4.16 11.61
C MET A 45 23.58 -4.30 10.59
N SER A 46 23.90 -5.54 10.22
CA SER A 46 24.91 -5.81 9.21
C SER A 46 24.43 -5.40 7.82
N ARG A 47 25.38 -5.11 6.93
CA ARG A 47 25.10 -4.77 5.53
C ARG A 47 24.32 -5.86 4.80
N GLN A 48 24.67 -7.13 5.01
CA GLN A 48 24.00 -8.26 4.37
C GLN A 48 22.52 -8.36 4.79
N VAL A 49 22.24 -8.19 6.08
CA VAL A 49 20.87 -8.21 6.60
C VAL A 49 20.08 -7.00 6.06
N TYR A 50 20.69 -5.82 6.06
CA TYR A 50 20.09 -4.61 5.48
C TYR A 50 19.71 -4.80 4.00
N GLU A 51 20.63 -5.28 3.17
CA GLU A 51 20.40 -5.46 1.74
C GLU A 51 19.30 -6.51 1.46
N SER A 52 19.28 -7.60 2.23
CA SER A 52 18.24 -8.63 2.13
C SER A 52 16.86 -8.08 2.49
N LEU A 53 16.73 -7.43 3.65
CA LEU A 53 15.48 -6.84 4.11
C LEU A 53 14.99 -5.74 3.18
N ARG A 54 15.90 -4.88 2.69
CA ARG A 54 15.56 -3.83 1.72
C ARG A 54 15.00 -4.40 0.43
N ARG A 55 15.58 -5.50 -0.07
CA ARG A 55 15.08 -6.18 -1.29
C ARG A 55 13.69 -6.75 -1.07
N ASP A 56 13.43 -7.35 0.09
CA ASP A 56 12.10 -7.88 0.43
C ASP A 56 11.06 -6.76 0.57
N LEU A 57 11.38 -5.71 1.34
CA LEU A 57 10.56 -4.51 1.51
C LEU A 57 10.16 -3.90 0.17
N ARG A 58 11.11 -3.76 -0.76
CA ARG A 58 10.85 -3.24 -2.10
C ARG A 58 9.85 -4.09 -2.87
N LYS A 59 10.03 -5.42 -2.87
CA LYS A 59 9.08 -6.34 -3.52
C LYS A 59 7.68 -6.24 -2.93
N ARG A 60 7.56 -6.05 -1.61
CA ARG A 60 6.27 -5.87 -0.94
C ARG A 60 5.62 -4.55 -1.33
N MET A 61 6.40 -3.46 -1.39
CA MET A 61 5.93 -2.16 -1.87
C MET A 61 5.45 -2.21 -3.32
N ASP A 62 6.18 -2.90 -4.20
CA ASP A 62 5.81 -3.01 -5.60
C ASP A 62 4.45 -3.76 -5.75
N ARG A 63 4.25 -4.87 -5.02
CA ARG A 63 2.96 -5.59 -5.00
C ARG A 63 1.81 -4.77 -4.44
N ALA A 64 2.06 -3.98 -3.39
CA ALA A 64 1.04 -3.12 -2.81
C ALA A 64 0.60 -2.03 -3.80
N LYS A 65 1.55 -1.47 -4.56
CA LYS A 65 1.25 -0.52 -5.66
C LYS A 65 0.48 -1.18 -6.80
N GLU A 66 0.89 -2.37 -7.25
CA GLU A 66 0.16 -3.13 -8.28
C GLU A 66 -1.30 -3.41 -7.86
N THR A 67 -1.52 -3.66 -6.56
CA THR A 67 -2.87 -3.85 -6.01
C THR A 67 -3.70 -2.57 -6.12
N ILE A 68 -3.12 -1.41 -5.80
CA ILE A 68 -3.78 -0.10 -5.95
C ILE A 68 -4.08 0.18 -7.43
N ASP A 69 -3.12 -0.05 -8.31
CA ASP A 69 -3.28 0.18 -9.75
C ASP A 69 -4.41 -0.70 -10.32
N SER A 70 -4.47 -1.97 -9.93
CA SER A 70 -5.56 -2.87 -10.31
C SER A 70 -6.93 -2.38 -9.80
N ILE A 71 -7.00 -1.89 -8.57
CA ILE A 71 -8.23 -1.32 -8.00
C ILE A 71 -8.68 -0.09 -8.80
N ILE A 72 -7.76 0.81 -9.14
CA ILE A 72 -8.05 2.02 -9.92
C ILE A 72 -8.53 1.68 -11.33
N VAL A 73 -7.92 0.69 -11.98
CA VAL A 73 -8.37 0.22 -13.31
C VAL A 73 -9.80 -0.30 -13.24
N THR A 74 -10.11 -1.18 -12.28
CA THR A 74 -11.47 -1.70 -12.11
C THR A 74 -12.49 -0.58 -11.89
N LEU A 75 -12.18 0.40 -11.03
CA LEU A 75 -13.06 1.56 -10.80
C LEU A 75 -13.30 2.38 -12.07
N ARG A 76 -12.27 2.56 -12.91
CA ARG A 76 -12.40 3.29 -14.18
C ARG A 76 -13.26 2.56 -15.19
N GLU A 77 -13.17 1.23 -15.23
CA GLU A 77 -13.99 0.40 -16.11
C GLU A 77 -15.46 0.39 -15.67
N GLU A 78 -15.73 0.35 -14.37
CA GLU A 78 -17.09 0.37 -13.81
C GLU A 78 -17.80 1.73 -13.90
N ALA A 79 -17.03 2.83 -13.94
CA ALA A 79 -17.57 4.18 -14.06
C ALA A 79 -17.90 4.61 -15.51
N ARG A 80 -17.71 3.72 -16.49
CA ARG A 80 -17.84 3.98 -17.93
C ARG A 80 -19.13 3.39 -18.49
#